data_AF-A0A497Q3T1-F1
#
_entry.id   AF-A0A497Q3T1-F1
#
_cell.length_a   1.000
_cell.length_b   1.000
_cell.length_c   1.000
_cell.angle_alpha   90.00
_cell.angle_beta   90.00
_cell.angle_gamma   90.00
#
_symmetry.space_group_name_H-M   'P 1'
#
loop_
_entity.id
_entity.type
_entity.pdbx_description
1 polymer ?
#
loop_
_entity_poly.entity_id
_entity_poly.type
_entity_poly.pdbx_seq_one_letter_code
_entity_poly.pdbx_strand_id
1 'polypeptide(L)' 'MNEEDKKKFLDDFEKADVAKKLDMWYFALDQGALWEEIIAEMSNTAQMQAMKGGKAVISNE' A
#
# COMPACT_ATOMS: atom_id res chain seq x y z
N MET A 1 4.69 7.44 -3.72
CA MET A 1 4.86 8.87 -3.42
C MET A 1 6.23 9.03 -2.76
N ASN A 2 7.12 9.82 -3.35
CA ASN A 2 8.42 10.13 -2.73
C ASN A 2 8.28 11.33 -1.76
N GLU A 3 9.38 11.77 -1.14
CA GLU A 3 9.35 12.91 -0.19
C GLU A 3 8.92 14.22 -0.85
N GLU A 4 9.34 14.45 -2.10
CA GLU A 4 9.01 15.66 -2.85
C GLU A 4 7.51 15.72 -3.17
N ASP A 5 6.95 14.61 -3.64
CA ASP A 5 5.52 14.46 -3.89
C ASP A 5 4.73 14.72 -2.60
N LYS A 6 5.16 14.12 -1.47
CA LYS A 6 4.51 14.27 -0.16
C LYS A 6 4.46 15.73 0.25
N LYS A 7 5.59 16.45 0.12
CA LYS A 7 5.65 17.88 0.44
C LYS A 7 4.68 18.67 -0.44
N LYS A 8 4.69 18.44 -1.75
CA LYS A 8 3.80 19.13 -2.69
C LYS A 8 2.32 18.89 -2.36
N PHE A 9 1.94 17.66 -2.02
CA PHE A 9 0.56 17.33 -1.64
C PHE A 9 0.11 18.06 -0.37
N LEU A 10 0.99 18.16 0.63
CA LEU A 10 0.67 18.89 1.86
C LEU A 10 0.58 20.40 1.63
N ASP A 11 1.47 20.97 0.81
CA ASP A 11 1.41 22.37 0.40
C ASP A 11 0.11 22.68 -0.38
N ASP A 12 -0.30 21.79 -1.27
CA ASP A 12 -1.56 21.91 -2.03
C ASP A 12 -2.78 21.76 -1.11
N PHE A 13 -2.71 20.85 -0.13
CA PHE A 13 -3.75 20.67 0.88
C PHE A 13 -3.90 21.93 1.72
N GLU A 14 -2.81 22.53 2.21
CA GLU A 14 -2.86 23.75 3.04
C GLU A 14 -3.59 24.89 2.32
N LYS A 15 -3.27 25.09 1.04
CA LYS A 15 -3.80 26.16 0.17
C LYS A 15 -5.21 25.89 -0.37
N ALA A 16 -5.71 24.66 -0.28
CA ALA A 16 -7.02 24.29 -0.79
C ALA A 16 -8.18 24.83 0.07
N ASP A 17 -9.34 25.01 -0.55
CA ASP A 17 -10.59 25.25 0.16
C ASP A 17 -11.06 24.02 0.94
N VAL A 18 -12.11 24.19 1.76
CA VAL A 18 -12.60 23.13 2.67
C VAL A 18 -13.11 21.90 1.90
N ALA A 19 -13.82 22.09 0.80
CA ALA A 19 -14.36 20.98 0.02
C ALA A 19 -13.22 20.15 -0.59
N LYS A 20 -12.25 20.83 -1.22
CA LYS A 20 -11.10 20.18 -1.82
C LYS A 20 -10.19 19.51 -0.78
N LYS A 21 -10.07 20.07 0.42
CA LYS A 21 -9.38 19.41 1.55
C LYS A 21 -10.03 18.07 1.90
N LEU A 22 -11.36 18.03 1.98
CA LEU A 22 -12.08 16.78 2.25
C LEU A 22 -11.85 15.76 1.14
N ASP A 23 -11.94 16.17 -0.13
CA ASP A 23 -11.68 15.28 -1.28
C ASP A 23 -10.25 14.72 -1.25
N MET A 24 -9.25 15.57 -0.99
CA MET A 24 -7.85 15.15 -0.87
C MET A 24 -7.64 14.19 0.31
N TRP A 25 -8.34 14.41 1.42
CA TRP A 25 -8.27 13.53 2.58
C TRP A 25 -8.91 12.16 2.31
N TYR A 26 -10.09 12.12 1.69
CA TYR A 26 -10.71 10.87 1.25
C TYR A 26 -9.83 10.10 0.26
N PHE A 27 -9.25 10.80 -0.71
CA PHE A 27 -8.28 10.20 -1.61
C PHE A 27 -7.11 9.56 -0.86
N ALA A 28 -6.54 10.25 0.15
CA ALA A 28 -5.45 9.70 0.94
C ALA A 28 -5.86 8.46 1.76
N LEU A 29 -7.08 8.44 2.31
CA LEU A 29 -7.64 7.28 3.01
C LEU A 29 -7.80 6.08 2.08
N ASP A 30 -8.37 6.29 0.88
CA ASP A 30 -8.55 5.24 -0.12
C ASP A 30 -7.21 4.65 -0.59
N GLN A 31 -6.20 5.51 -0.78
CA GLN A 31 -4.85 5.04 -1.08
C GLN A 31 -4.28 4.18 0.05
N GLY A 32 -4.53 4.55 1.32
CA GLY A 32 -4.12 3.76 2.48
C GLY A 32 -4.71 2.34 2.47
N ALA A 33 -6.03 2.23 2.28
CA ALA A 33 -6.72 0.95 2.20
C ALA A 33 -6.19 0.07 1.05
N LEU A 34 -5.97 0.66 -0.13
CA LEU A 34 -5.41 -0.05 -1.27
C LEU A 34 -4.01 -0.62 -0.97
N TRP A 35 -3.15 0.14 -0.29
CA TRP A 35 -1.83 -0.35 0.10
C TRP A 35 -1.90 -1.50 1.10
N GLU A 36 -2.85 -1.49 2.04
CA GLU A 36 -3.07 -2.60 2.97
C GLU A 36 -3.46 -3.89 2.24
N GLU A 37 -4.37 -3.81 1.26
CA GLU A 37 -4.77 -4.96 0.44
C GLU A 37 -3.58 -5.53 -0.35
N ILE A 38 -2.80 -4.67 -1.01
CA ILE A 38 -1.60 -5.08 -1.75
C ILE A 38 -0.61 -5.78 -0.83
N ILE A 39 -0.35 -5.24 0.36
CA ILE A 39 0.57 -5.84 1.33
C ILE A 39 0.07 -7.22 1.79
N ALA A 40 -1.24 -7.36 2.02
CA ALA A 40 -1.84 -8.65 2.38
C ALA A 40 -1.66 -9.69 1.26
N GLU A 41 -1.90 -9.32 0.01
CA GLU A 41 -1.69 -10.20 -1.14
C GLU A 41 -0.22 -10.60 -1.33
N MET A 42 0.71 -9.65 -1.12
CA MET A 42 2.14 -9.92 -1.14
C MET A 42 2.54 -10.93 -0.07
N SER A 43 2.04 -10.76 1.17
CA SER A 43 2.29 -11.68 2.27
C SER A 43 1.76 -13.08 1.98
N ASN A 44 0.52 -13.18 1.49
CA ASN A 44 -0.08 -14.46 1.07
C ASN A 44 0.75 -15.14 -0.01
N THR A 45 1.21 -14.38 -0.99
CA THR A 45 2.06 -14.88 -2.08
C THR A 45 3.39 -15.41 -1.54
N ALA A 46 4.07 -14.67 -0.67
CA ALA A 46 5.32 -15.08 -0.05
C ALA A 46 5.15 -16.38 0.77
N GLN A 47 4.07 -16.49 1.56
CA GLN A 47 3.76 -17.69 2.32
C GLN A 47 3.51 -18.90 1.41
N MET A 48 2.72 -18.73 0.34
CA MET A 48 2.48 -19.79 -0.64
C MET A 48 3.77 -20.25 -1.33
N GLN A 49 4.65 -19.32 -1.70
CA GLN A 49 5.95 -19.64 -2.29
C GLN A 49 6.84 -20.40 -1.30
N ALA A 50 6.90 -19.97 -0.04
CA ALA A 50 7.65 -20.65 1.02
C ALA A 50 7.13 -22.07 1.26
N MET A 51 5.81 -22.29 1.27
CA MET A 51 5.22 -23.62 1.40
C MET A 51 5.53 -24.52 0.20
N LYS A 52 5.48 -23.98 -1.03
CA LYS A 52 5.83 -24.74 -2.24
C LYS A 52 7.32 -25.10 -2.26
N GLY A 53 8.18 -24.17 -1.89
CA GLY A 53 9.63 -24.40 -1.77
C GLY A 53 9.97 -25.39 -0.66
N GLY A 54 9.31 -25.30 0.51
CA GLY A 54 9.50 -26.22 1.63
C GLY A 54 9.00 -27.64 1.36
N LYS A 55 7.86 -27.79 0.66
CA LYS A 55 7.37 -29.12 0.22
C LYS A 55 8.33 -29.82 -0.75
N ALA A 56 9.01 -29.07 -1.61
CA ALA A 56 9.98 -29.66 -2.55
C ALA A 56 11.21 -30.26 -1.85
N VAL A 57 11.59 -29.76 -0.67
CA VAL A 57 12.74 -30.27 0.11
C VAL A 57 12.38 -31.55 0.87
N ILE A 58 11.16 -31.66 1.42
CA ILE A 58 10.74 -32.82 2.24
C ILE A 58 10.30 -34.02 1.38
N SER A 59 9.96 -33.79 0.11
CA SER A 59 9.50 -34.86 -0.79
C SER A 59 10.63 -35.66 -1.46
N ASN A 60 11.89 -35.35 -1.12
CA ASN A 60 13.10 -35.89 -1.75
C ASN A 60 13.95 -36.73 -0.76
N GLU A 61 13.31 -37.31 0.26
CA GLU A 61 13.91 -38.28 1.21
C GLU A 61 13.22 -39.64 1.13
#